data_AF-A0A452XLN7-F1
#
_entry.id   AF-A0A452XLN7-F1
#
_cell.length_a   1.000
_cell.length_b   1.000
_cell.length_c   1.000
_cell.angle_alpha   90.00
_cell.angle_beta   90.00
_cell.angle_gamma   90.00
#
_symmetry.space_group_name_H-M   'P 1'
#
loop_
_entity.id
_entity.type
_entity.pdbx_description
1 polymer ?
#
loop_
_entity_poly.entity_id
_entity_poly.type
_entity_poly.pdbx_seq_one_letter_code
_entity_poly.pdbx_strand_id
1 'polypeptide(L)'
;MRVEDALLQLQVTVKRAAKTLYQVIHSARANAAHNHGLDADKLIVEEAFVGKGLYLKRLSYHAKGRCGVRERPRCRLTVVVREATAEEEAKIAKLRVMNYKKLTRKEKQLMPHRLIEVSPKWARKRKEEEEEAGASA
;
A
#
# COMPACT_ATOMS: atom_id res chain seq x y z
N MET A 1 -11.28 -0.35 0.13
CA MET A 1 -9.87 -0.02 -0.15
C MET A 1 -9.69 0.11 -1.65
N ARG A 2 -8.87 1.04 -2.18
CA ARG A 2 -8.65 1.14 -3.63
C ARG A 2 -7.88 -0.07 -4.15
N VAL A 3 -8.22 -0.50 -5.37
CA VAL A 3 -7.58 -1.67 -6.00
C VAL A 3 -6.09 -1.44 -6.21
N GLU A 4 -5.67 -0.24 -6.64
CA GLU A 4 -4.25 0.09 -6.83
C GLU A 4 -3.43 -0.03 -5.54
N ASP A 5 -3.92 0.57 -4.46
CA ASP A 5 -3.27 0.52 -3.15
C ASP A 5 -3.13 -0.95 -2.68
N ALA A 6 -4.12 -1.80 -2.99
CA ALA A 6 -4.09 -3.23 -2.65
C ALA A 6 -3.03 -3.99 -3.44
N LEU A 7 -2.90 -3.71 -4.74
CA LEU A 7 -1.87 -4.32 -5.59
C LEU A 7 -0.46 -3.94 -5.11
N LEU A 8 -0.24 -2.66 -4.77
CA LEU A 8 1.04 -2.19 -4.23
C LEU A 8 1.39 -2.87 -2.90
N GLN A 9 0.43 -2.99 -1.98
CA GLN A 9 0.65 -3.69 -0.72
C GLN A 9 1.02 -5.16 -0.94
N LEU A 10 0.32 -5.85 -1.86
CA LEU A 10 0.58 -7.26 -2.15
C LEU A 10 1.96 -7.52 -2.76
N GLN A 11 2.50 -6.58 -3.53
CA GLN A 11 3.85 -6.69 -4.09
C GLN A 11 4.95 -6.66 -3.01
N VAL A 12 4.75 -5.88 -1.95
CA VAL A 12 5.73 -5.73 -0.86
C VAL A 12 5.58 -6.84 0.19
N THR A 13 4.41 -7.46 0.31
CA THR A 13 4.19 -8.50 1.32
C THR A 13 5.00 -9.78 1.06
N VAL A 14 5.70 -10.26 2.10
CA VAL A 14 6.57 -11.47 2.04
C VAL A 14 5.78 -12.79 1.99
N LYS A 15 4.49 -12.78 2.32
CA LYS A 15 3.66 -13.99 2.42
C LYS A 15 3.50 -14.65 1.05
N ARG A 16 3.68 -15.98 0.97
CA ARG A 16 3.48 -16.77 -0.27
C ARG A 16 2.12 -16.55 -0.93
N ALA A 17 1.06 -16.41 -0.14
CA ALA A 17 -0.30 -16.21 -0.62
C ALA A 17 -0.51 -14.90 -1.39
N ALA A 18 0.38 -13.91 -1.20
CA ALA A 18 0.28 -12.61 -1.84
C ALA A 18 0.34 -12.71 -3.37
N LYS A 19 1.17 -13.62 -3.90
CA LYS A 19 1.28 -13.84 -5.36
C LYS A 19 -0.05 -14.27 -5.97
N THR A 20 -0.75 -15.19 -5.32
CA THR A 20 -2.04 -15.69 -5.79
C THR A 20 -3.12 -14.62 -5.68
N LEU A 21 -3.15 -13.87 -4.57
CA LEU A 21 -4.09 -12.76 -4.38
C LEU A 21 -3.88 -11.65 -5.43
N TYR A 22 -2.63 -11.32 -5.72
CA TYR A 22 -2.26 -10.32 -6.71
C TYR A 22 -2.83 -10.68 -8.08
N GLN A 23 -2.63 -11.94 -8.52
CA GLN A 23 -3.16 -12.42 -9.81
C GLN A 23 -4.69 -12.32 -9.88
N VAL A 24 -5.39 -12.68 -8.81
CA VAL A 24 -6.86 -12.64 -8.80
C VAL A 24 -7.38 -11.21 -8.81
N ILE A 25 -6.84 -10.31 -7.99
CA ILE A 25 -7.25 -8.90 -7.97
C ILE A 25 -6.91 -8.22 -9.29
N HIS A 26 -5.74 -8.50 -9.86
CA HIS A 26 -5.34 -7.97 -11.17
C HIS A 26 -6.29 -8.44 -12.28
N SER A 27 -6.68 -9.72 -12.27
CA SER A 27 -7.68 -10.28 -13.18
C SER A 27 -9.06 -9.64 -12.98
N ALA A 28 -9.50 -9.47 -11.73
CA ALA A 28 -10.77 -8.80 -11.42
C ALA A 28 -10.80 -7.36 -11.95
N ARG A 29 -9.70 -6.61 -11.80
CA ARG A 29 -9.55 -5.26 -12.37
C ARG A 29 -9.68 -5.28 -13.89
N ALA A 30 -8.99 -6.21 -14.56
CA ALA A 30 -9.04 -6.33 -16.02
C ALA A 30 -10.44 -6.70 -16.52
N ASN A 31 -11.13 -7.64 -15.85
CA ASN A 31 -12.49 -8.04 -16.19
C ASN A 31 -13.49 -6.91 -15.98
N ALA A 32 -13.36 -6.14 -14.90
CA ALA A 32 -14.19 -4.98 -14.62
C ALA A 32 -14.05 -3.90 -15.71
N ALA A 33 -12.82 -3.61 -16.13
CA ALA A 33 -12.56 -2.61 -17.18
C ALA A 33 -13.03 -3.09 -18.56
N HIS A 34 -12.71 -4.33 -18.94
CA HIS A 34 -12.98 -4.82 -20.29
C HIS A 34 -14.44 -5.25 -20.49
N ASN A 35 -15.03 -5.99 -19.55
CA ASN A 35 -16.35 -6.59 -19.75
C ASN A 35 -17.48 -5.67 -19.27
N HIS A 36 -17.24 -4.88 -18.22
CA HIS A 36 -18.25 -4.01 -17.61
C HIS A 36 -18.04 -2.52 -17.91
N GLY A 37 -16.94 -2.15 -18.57
CA GLY A 37 -16.64 -0.76 -18.93
C GLY A 37 -16.40 0.16 -17.74
N LEU A 38 -16.08 -0.40 -16.56
CA LEU A 38 -15.86 0.35 -15.34
C LEU A 38 -14.50 1.05 -15.34
N ASP A 39 -14.40 2.20 -14.68
CA ASP A 39 -13.14 2.96 -14.59
C ASP A 39 -12.17 2.29 -13.61
N ALA A 40 -11.03 1.83 -14.12
CA ALA A 40 -10.04 1.05 -13.37
C ALA A 40 -9.46 1.78 -12.15
N ASP A 41 -9.38 3.11 -12.22
CA ASP A 41 -8.76 3.95 -11.18
C ASP A 41 -9.72 4.21 -10.01
N LYS A 42 -11.03 4.08 -10.26
CA LYS A 42 -12.11 4.29 -9.28
C LYS A 42 -12.58 2.99 -8.64
N LEU A 43 -12.03 1.84 -9.06
CA LEU A 43 -12.39 0.56 -8.48
C LEU A 43 -11.92 0.43 -7.02
N ILE A 44 -12.85 -0.07 -6.21
CA ILE A 44 -12.61 -0.46 -4.84
C ILE A 44 -12.93 -1.94 -4.66
N VAL A 45 -12.16 -2.58 -3.78
CA VAL A 45 -12.48 -3.93 -3.29
C VAL A 45 -13.58 -3.77 -2.26
N GLU A 46 -14.76 -4.33 -2.57
CA GLU A 46 -15.92 -4.35 -1.68
C GLU A 46 -15.81 -5.52 -0.72
N GLU A 47 -15.73 -6.73 -1.28
CA GLU A 47 -15.62 -7.96 -0.51
C GLU A 47 -14.49 -8.83 -1.06
N ALA A 48 -13.75 -9.46 -0.15
CA ALA A 48 -12.77 -10.46 -0.50
C ALA A 48 -12.80 -11.56 0.55
N PHE A 49 -13.18 -12.78 0.16
CA PHE A 49 -13.29 -13.90 1.09
C PHE A 49 -12.78 -15.20 0.48
N VAL A 50 -12.46 -16.14 1.36
CA VAL A 50 -11.91 -17.45 1.02
C VAL A 50 -12.86 -18.52 1.50
N GLY A 51 -13.33 -19.34 0.57
CA GLY A 51 -14.14 -20.53 0.85
C GLY A 51 -13.30 -21.80 0.88
N LYS A 52 -13.85 -22.84 1.53
CA LYS A 52 -13.32 -24.21 1.42
C LYS A 52 -13.49 -24.73 -0.01
N GLY A 53 -12.45 -25.38 -0.52
CA GLY A 53 -12.47 -26.17 -1.76
C GLY A 53 -12.47 -27.67 -1.44
N LEU A 54 -12.14 -28.50 -2.43
CA LEU A 54 -12.04 -29.95 -2.25
C LEU A 54 -10.80 -30.33 -1.42
N TYR A 55 -10.99 -31.17 -0.41
CA TYR A 55 -9.90 -31.72 0.41
C TYR A 55 -9.53 -33.11 -0.12
N LEU A 56 -8.30 -33.24 -0.58
CA LEU A 56 -7.81 -34.51 -1.11
C LEU A 56 -7.21 -35.34 0.01
N LYS A 57 -7.79 -36.50 0.29
CA LYS A 57 -7.27 -37.45 1.29
C LYS A 57 -6.04 -38.19 0.74
N ARG A 58 -5.01 -38.33 1.57
CA ARG A 58 -3.75 -39.05 1.31
C ARG A 58 -3.44 -39.92 2.51
N LEU A 59 -2.93 -41.13 2.28
CA LEU A 59 -2.49 -42.00 3.36
C LEU A 59 -1.17 -41.47 3.93
N SER A 60 -1.07 -41.43 5.26
CA SER A 60 0.14 -41.09 6.00
C SER A 60 0.57 -42.31 6.79
N TYR A 61 1.73 -42.87 6.46
CA TYR A 61 2.27 -44.03 7.16
C TYR A 61 3.00 -43.60 8.43
N HIS A 62 2.82 -44.37 9.50
CA HIS A 62 3.42 -44.13 10.82
C HIS A 62 4.09 -45.42 11.34
N ALA A 63 4.86 -45.29 12.42
CA ALA A 63 5.55 -46.42 13.04
C ALA A 63 4.57 -47.50 13.54
N LYS A 64 5.08 -48.72 13.71
CA LYS A 64 4.32 -49.90 14.18
C LYS A 64 3.11 -50.24 13.31
N GLY A 65 3.22 -50.08 11.98
CA GLY A 65 2.17 -50.44 11.02
C GLY A 65 0.91 -49.57 11.09
N ARG A 66 0.95 -48.42 11.76
CA ARG A 66 -0.20 -47.51 11.87
C ARG A 66 -0.30 -46.63 10.62
N CYS A 67 -1.53 -46.34 10.18
CA CYS A 67 -1.79 -45.39 9.11
C CYS A 67 -2.83 -44.36 9.52
N GLY A 68 -2.56 -43.10 9.20
CA GLY A 68 -3.48 -41.97 9.35
C GLY A 68 -3.89 -41.41 7.99
N VAL A 69 -4.93 -40.58 7.97
CA VAL A 69 -5.33 -39.86 6.76
C VAL A 69 -4.85 -38.42 6.86
N ARG A 70 -3.96 -38.00 5.95
CA ARG A 70 -3.55 -36.61 5.76
C ARG A 70 -4.42 -35.98 4.68
N GLU A 71 -4.93 -34.79 4.93
CA GLU A 71 -5.71 -34.04 3.94
C GLU A 71 -4.83 -32.97 3.28
N ARG A 72 -4.92 -32.86 1.95
CA ARG A 72 -4.34 -31.75 1.20
C ARG A 72 -5.45 -30.75 0.86
N PRO A 73 -5.53 -29.61 1.58
CA PRO A 73 -6.61 -28.66 1.41
C PRO A 73 -6.45 -27.87 0.11
N ARG A 74 -7.58 -27.57 -0.53
CA ARG A 74 -7.69 -26.51 -1.54
C ARG A 74 -8.73 -25.50 -1.08
N CYS A 75 -8.62 -24.28 -1.58
CA CYS A 75 -9.53 -23.18 -1.28
C CYS A 75 -10.02 -22.53 -2.57
N ARG A 76 -11.16 -21.84 -2.47
CA ARG A 76 -11.72 -20.97 -3.51
C ARG A 76 -11.64 -19.54 -3.04
N LEU A 77 -11.20 -18.65 -3.92
CA LEU A 77 -11.05 -17.23 -3.60
C LEU A 77 -12.08 -16.44 -4.41
N THR A 78 -12.85 -15.60 -3.74
CA THR A 78 -13.85 -14.74 -4.37
C THR A 78 -13.50 -13.29 -4.05
N VAL A 79 -13.46 -12.45 -5.08
CA VAL A 79 -13.24 -11.00 -4.97
C VAL A 79 -14.38 -10.30 -5.68
N VAL A 80 -15.00 -9.36 -4.97
CA VAL A 80 -16.05 -8.49 -5.49
C VAL A 80 -15.46 -7.08 -5.58
N VAL A 81 -15.52 -6.52 -6.79
CA VAL A 81 -15.07 -5.16 -7.09
C VAL A 81 -16.26 -4.32 -7.50
N ARG A 82 -16.28 -3.06 -7.07
CA ARG A 82 -17.26 -2.07 -7.49
C ARG A 82 -16.61 -0.72 -7.68
N GLU A 83 -17.32 0.18 -8.35
CA GLU A 83 -16.92 1.58 -8.40
C GLU A 83 -17.17 2.27 -7.06
N ALA A 84 -16.27 3.19 -6.72
CA ALA A 84 -16.45 4.07 -5.58
C ALA A 84 -17.61 5.04 -5.86
N THR A 85 -18.48 5.24 -4.86
CA THR A 85 -19.47 6.31 -4.94
C THR A 85 -18.79 7.66 -4.69
N ALA A 86 -19.39 8.76 -5.17
CA ALA A 86 -18.82 10.10 -5.02
C ALA A 86 -18.54 10.48 -3.55
N GLU A 87 -19.39 10.03 -2.62
CA GLU A 87 -19.21 10.24 -1.19
C GLU A 87 -17.97 9.50 -0.64
N GLU A 88 -17.75 8.28 -1.11
CA GLU A 88 -16.61 7.45 -0.71
C GLU A 88 -15.30 8.00 -1.28
N GLU A 89 -15.30 8.49 -2.51
CA GLU A 89 -14.16 9.18 -3.11
C GLU A 89 -13.76 10.41 -2.28
N ALA A 90 -14.73 11.24 -1.91
CA ALA A 90 -14.50 12.41 -1.07
C ALA A 90 -13.94 12.01 0.31
N LYS A 91 -14.42 10.91 0.89
CA LYS A 91 -13.92 10.37 2.17
C LYS A 91 -12.48 9.90 2.05
N ILE A 92 -12.12 9.18 0.98
CA ILE A 92 -10.75 8.73 0.71
C ILE A 92 -9.82 9.93 0.53
N ALA A 93 -10.24 10.95 -0.22
CA ALA A 93 -9.46 12.17 -0.41
C ALA A 93 -9.22 12.92 0.92
N LYS A 94 -10.25 13.08 1.74
CA LYS A 94 -10.15 13.68 3.08
C LYS A 94 -9.16 12.90 3.97
N LEU A 95 -9.24 11.57 3.96
CA LEU A 95 -8.32 10.71 4.73
C LEU A 95 -6.88 10.87 4.26
N ARG A 96 -6.62 10.93 2.94
CA ARG A 96 -5.28 11.18 2.38
C ARG A 96 -4.70 12.51 2.87
N VAL A 97 -5.47 13.60 2.75
CA VAL A 97 -5.04 14.94 3.21
C VAL A 97 -4.81 14.96 4.73
N MET A 98 -5.69 14.32 5.50
CA MET A 98 -5.55 14.25 6.96
C MET A 98 -4.29 13.47 7.37
N ASN A 99 -4.03 12.33 6.74
CA ASN A 99 -2.84 11.52 6.99
C ASN A 99 -1.57 12.27 6.64
N TYR A 100 -1.55 12.98 5.51
CA TYR A 100 -0.44 13.85 5.13
C TYR A 100 -0.18 14.93 6.20
N LYS A 101 -1.21 15.71 6.58
CA LYS A 101 -1.08 16.76 7.61
C LYS A 101 -0.57 16.21 8.95
N LYS A 102 -1.02 15.01 9.35
CA LYS A 102 -0.52 14.34 10.58
C LYS A 102 0.95 13.95 10.45
N LEU A 103 1.36 13.42 9.30
CA LEU A 103 2.75 13.06 9.03
C LEU A 103 3.67 14.30 9.11
N THR A 104 3.30 15.40 8.44
CA THR A 104 4.11 16.63 8.43
C THR A 104 4.23 17.26 9.81
N ARG A 105 3.16 17.20 10.62
CA ARG A 105 3.21 17.65 12.03
C ARG A 105 4.16 16.79 12.85
N LYS A 106 4.14 15.47 12.65
CA LYS A 106 5.03 14.53 13.35
C LYS A 106 6.50 14.75 12.96
N GLU A 107 6.79 14.97 11.68
CA GLU A 107 8.14 15.31 11.20
C GLU A 107 8.66 16.60 11.81
N LYS A 108 7.85 17.66 11.83
CA LYS A 108 8.20 18.93 12.48
C LYS A 108 8.46 18.78 13.98
N GLN A 109 7.73 17.88 14.65
CA GLN A 109 7.91 17.59 16.07
C GLN A 109 9.16 16.75 16.36
N LEU A 110 9.51 15.82 15.46
CA LEU A 110 10.68 14.95 15.59
C LEU A 110 12.00 15.62 15.17
N MET A 111 11.96 16.60 14.25
CA MET A 111 13.10 17.44 13.90
C MET A 111 12.83 18.91 14.27
N PRO A 112 12.83 19.26 15.57
CA PRO A 112 12.55 20.63 16.00
C PRO A 112 13.69 21.61 15.70
N HIS A 113 14.89 21.12 15.35
CA HIS A 113 16.06 21.95 15.05
C HIS A 113 16.31 21.96 13.54
N ARG A 114 16.23 23.14 12.90
CA ARG A 114 16.91 23.35 11.60
C ARG A 114 18.35 22.91 11.79
N LEU A 115 18.90 22.17 10.83
CA LEU A 115 20.34 21.97 10.72
C LEU A 115 20.97 23.36 10.96
N ILE A 116 21.71 23.51 12.07
CA ILE A 116 22.46 24.74 12.28
C ILE A 116 23.48 24.69 11.16
N GLU A 117 23.20 25.38 10.06
CA GLU A 117 24.23 25.76 9.12
C GLU A 117 25.20 26.61 9.94
N VAL A 118 26.22 25.96 10.47
CA VAL A 118 27.39 26.63 11.04
C VAL A 118 28.06 27.30 9.85
N SER A 119 27.54 28.45 9.43
CA SER A 119 28.35 29.45 8.75
C SER A 119 29.33 29.92 9.82
N PRO A 120 30.61 29.55 9.74
CA PRO A 120 31.57 29.96 10.75
C PRO A 120 31.64 31.49 10.77
N LYS A 121 31.80 32.10 11.96
CA LYS A 121 31.74 33.57 12.16
C LYS A 121 32.60 34.37 11.17
N TRP A 122 33.65 33.78 10.59
CA TRP A 122 34.51 34.40 9.58
C TRP A 122 33.82 34.66 8.22
N ALA A 123 32.70 33.98 7.92
CA ALA A 123 31.93 34.19 6.68
C ALA A 123 30.93 35.37 6.75
N ARG A 124 30.66 35.94 7.94
CA ARG A 124 29.81 37.15 8.07
C ARG A 124 30.49 38.40 7.55
N LYS A 125 31.80 38.51 7.80
CA LYS A 125 32.59 39.70 7.46
C LYS A 125 32.62 39.96 5.94
N ARG A 126 32.71 38.90 5.14
CA ARG A 126 32.70 39.00 3.67
C ARG A 126 31.32 39.40 3.11
N LYS A 127 30.23 39.08 3.81
CA LYS A 127 28.87 39.42 3.39
C LYS A 127 28.53 40.91 3.63
N GLU A 128 29.02 41.47 4.74
CA GLU A 128 28.91 42.91 5.03
C GLU A 128 29.73 43.74 4.01
N GLU A 129 30.93 43.28 3.62
CA GLU A 129 31.76 43.94 2.59
C GLU A 129 31.14 43.87 1.17
N GLU A 130 30.44 42.80 0.82
CA GLU A 130 29.73 42.66 -0.47
C GLU A 130 28.44 43.51 -0.53
N GLU A 131 27.74 43.69 0.60
CA GLU A 131 26.57 44.59 0.70
C GLU A 131 26.96 46.07 0.65
N GLU A 132 28.10 46.47 1.22
CA GLU A 132 28.62 47.85 1.11
C GLU A 132 29.13 48.17 -0.31
N ALA A 133 29.75 47.20 -0.99
CA ALA A 133 30.22 47.36 -2.38
C ALA A 133 29.07 47.42 -3.41
N GLY A 134 27.94 46.77 -3.13
CA GLY A 134 26.73 46.80 -3.96
C GLY A 134 25.87 48.05 -3.79
N ALA A 135 26.06 48.83 -2.72
CA ALA A 135 25.31 50.05 -2.45
C ALA A 135 25.96 51.33 -3.03
N SER A 136 27.19 51.23 -3.56
CA SER A 136 27.97 52.35 -4.12
C SER A 136 28.09 52.35 -5.66
N ALA A 137 27.30 51.53 -6.37
CA ALA A 137 27.29 51.43 -7.84
C ALA A 137 25.92 51.74 -8.43
#